data_AF-A0A6G0J9X6-F1
#
_entry.id   AF-A0A6G0J9X6-F1
#
_cell.length_a   1.000
_cell.length_b   1.000
_cell.length_c   1.000
_cell.angle_alpha   90.00
_cell.angle_beta   90.00
_cell.angle_gamma   90.00
#
_symmetry.space_group_name_H-M   'P 1'
#
loop_
_entity.id
_entity.type
_entity.pdbx_description
1 polymer ?
#
loop_
_entity_poly.entity_id
_entity_poly.type
_entity_poly.pdbx_seq_one_letter_code
_entity_poly.pdbx_strand_id
1 'polypeptide(L)'
;MSSRMDTLWRKELQMDLLDSVFWADSTSVLKYIRNKTSRFKVFVANRVPQIYKVSCSVKWRYVGTSSNPAGMASRGVKVDMFIANATWVSGPHFLLQPESEWPADQEDLNQISLGDPEIKRVAINVVQAREEPVTLLIEYFSSWTSLKKSVAWLLRIKSWLMSCVKKRRQLQLTFAQSDIIKEQQAYSMERQMKDFKRTVVHRSLTVTDLDQAKLAIIKFCQGKRFPEELIGLGKGQPVKKSSHLNKLCQQLQDGILRVGGRLSKLSMPGEEKHPIILAKDLHISELLLRHVHQKVGHGGRNHMLSKLRK
;
A
#
# COMPACT_ATOMS: atom_id res chain seq x y z
N MET A 1 -12.21 0.08 31.72
CA MET A 1 -12.23 0.47 33.14
C MET A 1 -11.56 -0.60 33.97
N SER A 2 -11.99 -1.85 33.86
CA SER A 2 -11.43 -3.01 34.58
C SER A 2 -9.91 -3.16 34.44
N SER A 3 -9.35 -3.02 33.22
CA SER A 3 -7.90 -3.09 33.03
C SER A 3 -7.13 -1.99 33.78
N ARG A 4 -7.66 -0.76 33.85
CA ARG A 4 -7.01 0.34 34.59
C ARG A 4 -7.09 0.12 36.10
N MET A 5 -8.21 -0.40 36.58
CA MET A 5 -8.36 -0.78 37.99
C MET A 5 -7.37 -1.88 38.35
N ASP A 6 -7.23 -2.91 37.53
CA ASP A 6 -6.24 -3.97 37.75
C ASP A 6 -4.81 -3.41 37.94
N THR A 7 -4.39 -2.48 37.10
CA THR A 7 -3.09 -1.80 37.25
C THR A 7 -2.99 -1.03 38.57
N LEU A 8 -4.06 -0.34 38.95
CA LEU A 8 -4.11 0.40 40.20
C LEU A 8 -3.99 -0.55 41.39
N TRP A 9 -4.80 -1.62 41.43
CA TRP A 9 -4.79 -2.60 42.52
C TRP A 9 -3.43 -3.28 42.66
N ARG A 10 -2.82 -3.71 41.56
CA ARG A 10 -1.47 -4.31 41.57
C ARG A 10 -0.40 -3.34 42.09
N LYS A 11 -0.55 -2.05 41.82
CA LYS A 11 0.39 -1.03 42.28
C LYS A 11 0.21 -0.70 43.77
N GLU A 12 -1.03 -0.60 44.23
CA GLU A 12 -1.34 -0.05 45.55
C GLU A 12 -1.47 -1.12 46.65
N LEU A 13 -1.88 -2.35 46.34
CA LEU A 13 -2.15 -3.37 47.37
C LEU A 13 -0.91 -4.01 47.99
N GLN A 14 0.31 -3.78 47.46
CA GLN A 14 1.57 -4.35 47.98
C GLN A 14 1.51 -5.86 48.31
N MET A 15 0.67 -6.61 47.60
CA MET A 15 0.48 -8.04 47.74
C MET A 15 0.68 -8.71 46.38
N ASP A 16 1.16 -9.94 46.41
CA ASP A 16 1.29 -10.76 45.20
C ASP A 16 -0.10 -11.21 44.74
N LEU A 17 -0.67 -10.47 43.79
CA LEU A 17 -1.93 -10.81 43.15
C LEU A 17 -1.69 -11.85 42.05
N LEU A 18 -2.48 -12.93 42.07
CA LEU A 18 -2.58 -13.91 40.99
C LEU A 18 -2.91 -13.25 39.64
N ASP A 19 -2.74 -13.99 38.56
CA ASP A 19 -3.08 -13.49 37.21
C ASP A 19 -4.55 -13.08 37.11
N SER A 20 -4.78 -11.94 36.47
CA SER A 20 -6.13 -11.40 36.28
C SER A 20 -6.81 -12.11 35.12
N VAL A 21 -8.13 -12.23 35.19
CA VAL A 21 -8.99 -12.64 34.06
C VAL A 21 -10.10 -11.60 33.94
N PHE A 22 -10.25 -11.01 32.76
CA PHE A 22 -11.27 -9.99 32.53
C PHE A 22 -12.52 -10.60 31.92
N TRP A 23 -13.68 -10.19 32.41
CA TRP A 23 -14.98 -10.63 31.91
C TRP A 23 -15.78 -9.44 31.39
N ALA A 24 -16.43 -9.61 30.24
CA ALA A 24 -17.32 -8.61 29.66
C ALA A 24 -18.60 -9.26 29.13
N ASP A 25 -19.72 -8.55 29.26
CA ASP A 25 -21.03 -8.95 28.74
C ASP A 25 -21.33 -8.43 27.33
N SER A 26 -20.52 -7.49 26.83
CA SER A 26 -20.64 -7.00 25.47
C SER A 26 -19.82 -7.85 24.50
N THR A 27 -20.52 -8.67 23.71
CA THR A 27 -19.92 -9.45 22.62
C THR A 27 -19.25 -8.56 21.57
N SER A 28 -19.81 -7.39 21.25
CA SER A 28 -19.17 -6.41 20.36
C SER A 28 -17.83 -5.91 20.90
N VAL A 29 -17.74 -5.59 22.19
CA VAL A 29 -16.47 -5.16 22.81
C VAL A 29 -15.43 -6.28 22.77
N LEU A 30 -15.83 -7.51 23.10
CA LEU A 30 -14.94 -8.68 23.04
C LEU A 30 -14.45 -8.93 21.61
N LYS A 31 -15.35 -8.81 20.62
CA LYS A 31 -15.01 -8.87 19.19
C LYS A 31 -13.98 -7.80 18.83
N TYR A 32 -14.18 -6.54 19.24
CA TYR A 32 -13.22 -5.45 18.97
C TYR A 32 -11.86 -5.66 19.63
N ILE A 33 -11.84 -6.18 20.86
CA ILE A 33 -10.61 -6.52 21.55
C ILE A 33 -9.91 -7.62 20.77
N ARG A 34 -10.57 -8.75 20.47
CA ARG A 34 -9.96 -9.91 19.80
C ARG A 34 -9.55 -9.66 18.34
N ASN A 35 -10.19 -8.71 17.66
CA ASN A 35 -9.91 -8.42 16.26
C ASN A 35 -8.57 -7.68 16.07
N LYS A 36 -7.71 -8.25 15.23
CA LYS A 36 -6.38 -7.71 14.90
C LYS A 36 -6.27 -7.20 13.45
N THR A 37 -7.33 -7.31 12.65
CA THR A 37 -7.27 -7.16 11.19
C THR A 37 -8.05 -5.95 10.68
N SER A 38 -9.12 -5.57 11.36
CA SER A 38 -10.02 -4.50 10.96
C SER A 38 -9.52 -3.12 11.40
N ARG A 39 -9.73 -2.10 10.57
CA ARG A 39 -9.48 -0.71 10.93
C ARG A 39 -10.72 -0.10 11.56
N PHE A 40 -10.70 0.17 12.85
CA PHE A 40 -11.82 0.79 13.54
C PHE A 40 -11.87 2.32 13.37
N LYS A 41 -13.05 2.91 13.63
CA LYS A 41 -13.24 4.35 13.81
C LYS A 41 -12.47 4.85 15.05
N VAL A 42 -12.28 6.16 15.12
CA VAL A 42 -11.34 6.82 16.04
C VAL A 42 -11.56 6.40 17.50
N PHE A 43 -12.82 6.32 17.94
CA PHE A 43 -13.16 6.01 19.33
C PHE A 43 -12.64 4.63 19.77
N VAL A 44 -12.92 3.59 18.98
CA VAL A 44 -12.50 2.21 19.26
C VAL A 44 -11.01 2.03 18.96
N ALA A 45 -10.52 2.59 17.86
CA ALA A 45 -9.11 2.52 17.46
C ALA A 45 -8.16 3.11 18.52
N ASN A 46 -8.60 4.10 19.30
CA ASN A 46 -7.79 4.67 20.38
C ASN A 46 -7.87 3.87 21.68
N ARG A 47 -8.96 3.15 21.93
CA ARG A 47 -9.21 2.44 23.20
C ARG A 47 -8.70 1.01 23.21
N VAL A 48 -8.85 0.29 22.10
CA VAL A 48 -8.37 -1.11 22.00
C VAL A 48 -6.87 -1.20 22.30
N PRO A 49 -5.98 -0.34 21.75
CA PRO A 49 -4.55 -0.36 22.10
C PRO A 49 -4.28 -0.02 23.57
N GLN A 50 -5.08 0.87 24.19
CA GLN A 50 -4.92 1.18 25.62
C GLN A 50 -5.29 -0.02 26.50
N ILE A 51 -6.32 -0.77 26.12
CA ILE A 51 -6.69 -2.02 26.79
C ILE A 51 -5.53 -3.00 26.66
N TYR A 52 -5.02 -3.22 25.45
CA TYR A 52 -3.89 -4.12 25.19
C TYR A 52 -2.62 -3.76 25.94
N LYS A 53 -2.27 -2.47 26.04
CA LYS A 53 -1.08 -2.03 26.78
C LYS A 53 -1.08 -2.52 28.23
N VAL A 54 -2.27 -2.66 28.80
CA VAL A 54 -2.48 -3.00 30.21
C VAL A 54 -2.80 -4.48 30.40
N SER A 55 -3.47 -5.11 29.43
CA SER A 55 -3.95 -6.49 29.52
C SER A 55 -3.25 -7.43 28.52
N CYS A 56 -2.00 -7.15 28.14
CA CYS A 56 -1.32 -7.85 27.03
C CYS A 56 -1.14 -9.36 27.26
N SER A 57 -1.13 -9.80 28.51
CA SER A 57 -1.02 -11.21 28.93
C SER A 57 -2.34 -11.81 29.44
N VAL A 58 -3.43 -11.04 29.48
CA VAL A 58 -4.66 -11.42 30.19
C VAL A 58 -5.77 -11.86 29.24
N LYS A 59 -6.43 -12.99 29.57
CA LYS A 59 -7.60 -13.50 28.86
C LYS A 59 -8.84 -12.62 29.13
N TRP A 60 -9.52 -12.23 28.05
CA TRP A 60 -10.84 -11.60 28.09
C TRP A 60 -11.92 -12.63 27.74
N ARG A 61 -12.85 -12.90 28.65
CA ARG A 61 -13.93 -13.89 28.52
C ARG A 61 -15.31 -13.24 28.50
N TYR A 62 -16.31 -13.98 28.00
CA TYR A 62 -17.70 -13.55 28.00
C TYR A 62 -18.43 -13.97 29.28
N VAL A 63 -19.18 -13.05 29.88
CA VAL A 63 -20.14 -13.35 30.95
C VAL A 63 -21.53 -12.88 30.51
N GLY A 64 -22.56 -13.69 30.74
CA GLY A 64 -23.93 -13.27 30.44
C GLY A 64 -24.32 -12.00 31.20
N THR A 65 -25.08 -11.11 30.57
CA THR A 65 -25.51 -9.82 31.16
C THR A 65 -26.17 -9.98 32.53
N SER A 66 -26.98 -11.02 32.73
CA SER A 66 -27.64 -11.33 34.00
C SER A 66 -26.66 -11.72 35.11
N SER A 67 -25.51 -12.26 34.72
CA SER A 67 -24.45 -12.73 35.62
C SER A 67 -23.30 -11.73 35.73
N ASN A 68 -23.39 -10.55 35.09
CA ASN A 68 -22.34 -9.53 35.17
C ASN A 68 -22.65 -8.54 36.32
N PRO A 69 -21.96 -8.63 37.47
CA PRO A 69 -22.23 -7.73 38.59
C PRO A 69 -21.94 -6.26 38.25
N ALA A 70 -21.04 -5.98 37.31
CA ALA A 70 -20.70 -4.60 36.90
C ALA A 70 -21.91 -3.82 36.35
N GLY A 71 -22.90 -4.52 35.79
CA GLY A 71 -24.15 -3.92 35.34
C GLY A 71 -24.92 -3.23 36.47
N MET A 72 -24.96 -3.86 37.65
CA MET A 72 -25.62 -3.32 38.85
C MET A 72 -24.96 -2.04 39.34
N ALA A 73 -23.62 -2.00 39.36
CA ALA A 73 -22.87 -0.80 39.73
C ALA A 73 -23.16 0.37 38.79
N SER A 74 -23.20 0.09 37.49
CA SER A 74 -23.29 1.12 36.45
C SER A 74 -24.69 1.70 36.31
N ARG A 75 -25.74 0.91 36.55
CA ARG A 75 -27.15 1.33 36.41
C ARG A 75 -27.77 1.83 37.71
N GLY A 76 -27.14 1.55 38.85
CA GLY A 76 -27.72 1.77 40.18
C GLY A 76 -28.74 0.69 40.55
N VAL A 77 -28.74 0.30 41.83
CA VAL A 77 -29.67 -0.69 42.40
C VAL A 77 -30.20 -0.15 43.73
N LYS A 78 -31.48 -0.44 44.04
CA LYS A 78 -32.06 -0.10 45.36
C LYS A 78 -31.34 -0.87 46.46
N VAL A 79 -31.16 -0.25 47.64
CA VAL A 79 -30.41 -0.83 48.77
C VAL A 79 -30.93 -2.21 49.16
N ASP A 80 -32.26 -2.40 49.24
CA ASP A 80 -32.85 -3.69 49.62
C ASP A 80 -32.52 -4.80 48.61
N MET A 81 -32.56 -4.48 47.32
CA MET A 81 -32.23 -5.41 46.24
C MET A 81 -30.72 -5.67 46.16
N PHE A 82 -29.90 -4.70 46.55
CA PHE A 82 -28.46 -4.85 46.65
C PHE A 82 -28.07 -5.79 47.79
N ILE A 83 -28.66 -5.61 48.98
CA ILE A 83 -28.44 -6.48 50.14
C ILE A 83 -28.90 -7.91 49.84
N ALA A 84 -30.03 -8.07 49.13
CA ALA A 84 -30.55 -9.37 48.75
C ALA A 84 -29.74 -10.08 47.65
N ASN A 85 -28.84 -9.37 46.94
CA ASN A 85 -28.10 -9.93 45.81
C ASN A 85 -26.64 -10.26 46.15
N ALA A 86 -26.40 -11.52 46.51
CA ALA A 86 -25.07 -12.02 46.84
C ALA A 86 -24.05 -11.94 45.68
N THR A 87 -24.50 -11.82 44.42
CA THR A 87 -23.64 -11.85 43.23
C THR A 87 -22.69 -10.65 43.15
N TRP A 88 -23.04 -9.51 43.76
CA TRP A 88 -22.16 -8.34 43.78
C TRP A 88 -20.92 -8.55 44.64
N VAL A 89 -21.09 -9.19 45.80
CA VAL A 89 -20.03 -9.40 46.79
C VAL A 89 -19.25 -10.68 46.48
N SER A 90 -19.96 -11.78 46.25
CA SER A 90 -19.36 -13.10 46.06
C SER A 90 -19.00 -13.40 44.60
N GLY A 91 -19.45 -12.54 43.67
CA GLY A 91 -19.33 -12.80 42.24
C GLY A 91 -20.29 -13.89 41.75
N PRO A 92 -20.27 -14.18 40.43
CA PRO A 92 -21.03 -15.29 39.86
C PRO A 92 -20.54 -16.64 40.37
N HIS A 93 -21.48 -17.57 40.60
CA HIS A 93 -21.17 -18.89 41.15
C HIS A 93 -20.07 -19.65 40.38
N PHE A 94 -20.03 -19.52 39.06
CA PHE A 94 -19.02 -20.19 38.24
C PHE A 94 -17.59 -19.71 38.51
N LEU A 95 -17.38 -18.50 39.05
CA LEU A 95 -16.04 -18.02 39.42
C LEU A 95 -15.51 -18.71 40.69
N LEU A 96 -16.39 -19.31 41.49
CA LEU A 96 -16.02 -20.10 42.66
C LEU A 96 -15.65 -21.54 42.30
N GLN A 97 -15.98 -21.96 41.07
CA GLN A 97 -15.64 -23.28 40.54
C GLN A 97 -14.26 -23.26 39.86
N PRO A 98 -13.60 -24.41 39.69
CA PRO A 98 -12.36 -24.52 38.94
C PRO A 98 -12.45 -23.94 37.51
N GLU A 99 -11.35 -23.42 36.96
CA GLU A 99 -11.34 -22.81 35.61
C GLU A 99 -11.83 -23.77 34.50
N SER A 100 -11.73 -25.08 34.70
CA SER A 100 -12.28 -26.11 33.81
C SER A 100 -13.80 -26.10 33.69
N GLU A 101 -14.49 -25.59 34.71
CA GLU A 101 -15.96 -25.50 34.76
C GLU A 101 -16.48 -24.13 34.36
N TRP A 102 -15.59 -23.19 34.02
CA TRP A 102 -15.98 -21.87 33.58
C TRP A 102 -16.68 -21.92 32.22
N PRO A 103 -17.63 -21.00 31.94
CA PRO A 103 -18.28 -20.91 30.64
C PRO A 103 -17.27 -20.86 29.49
N ALA A 104 -17.50 -21.69 28.48
CA ALA A 104 -16.69 -21.71 27.27
C ALA A 104 -16.89 -20.40 26.48
N ASP A 105 -15.82 -19.98 25.79
CA ASP A 105 -15.91 -18.85 24.88
C ASP A 105 -16.81 -19.18 23.68
N GLN A 106 -17.62 -18.21 23.27
CA GLN A 106 -18.42 -18.34 22.05
C GLN A 106 -17.51 -18.24 20.81
N GLU A 107 -17.65 -19.18 19.87
CA GLU A 107 -16.84 -19.22 18.63
C GLU A 107 -16.98 -17.95 17.77
N ASP A 108 -18.14 -17.30 17.82
CA ASP A 108 -18.46 -16.08 17.05
C ASP A 108 -17.67 -14.84 17.51
N LEU A 109 -16.96 -14.89 18.64
CA LEU A 109 -16.18 -13.74 19.15
C LEU A 109 -14.94 -13.42 18.28
N ASN A 110 -14.53 -14.34 17.40
CA ASN A 110 -13.41 -14.12 16.48
C ASN A 110 -13.82 -13.51 15.14
N GLN A 111 -15.12 -13.36 14.89
CA GLN A 111 -15.64 -12.87 13.61
C GLN A 111 -16.37 -11.53 13.82
N ILE A 112 -15.98 -10.52 13.02
CA ILE A 112 -16.69 -9.24 12.95
C ILE A 112 -17.31 -9.12 11.56
N SER A 113 -18.60 -8.78 11.52
CA SER A 113 -19.29 -8.50 10.26
C SER A 113 -18.65 -7.32 9.54
N LEU A 114 -18.46 -7.44 8.23
CA LEU A 114 -17.98 -6.34 7.37
C LEU A 114 -18.91 -5.12 7.41
N GLY A 115 -20.18 -5.29 7.82
CA GLY A 115 -21.15 -4.23 8.00
C GLY A 115 -21.13 -3.54 9.37
N ASP A 116 -20.22 -3.93 10.27
CA ASP A 116 -20.13 -3.36 11.61
C ASP A 116 -19.90 -1.83 11.55
N PRO A 117 -20.70 -1.03 12.29
CA PRO A 117 -20.65 0.42 12.21
C PRO A 117 -19.32 1.01 12.68
N GLU A 118 -18.54 0.31 13.51
CA GLU A 118 -17.25 0.77 14.00
C GLU A 118 -16.10 0.44 13.03
N ILE A 119 -16.31 -0.38 12.00
CA ILE A 119 -15.31 -0.60 10.96
C ILE A 119 -15.27 0.59 10.00
N LYS A 120 -14.07 1.13 9.75
CA LYS A 120 -13.86 2.16 8.73
C LYS A 120 -14.12 1.56 7.36
N ARG A 121 -15.16 2.07 6.69
CA ARG A 121 -15.37 1.83 5.26
C ARG A 121 -14.19 2.42 4.49
N VAL A 122 -13.49 1.58 3.74
CA VAL A 122 -12.47 2.04 2.80
C VAL A 122 -13.20 2.52 1.56
N ALA A 123 -13.45 3.82 1.46
CA ALA A 123 -13.92 4.42 0.23
C ALA A 123 -12.76 4.47 -0.77
N ILE A 124 -12.82 3.63 -1.81
CA ILE A 124 -11.96 3.78 -2.98
C ILE A 124 -12.67 4.78 -3.88
N ASN A 125 -12.28 6.05 -3.78
CA ASN A 125 -12.77 7.06 -4.72
C ASN A 125 -12.09 6.81 -6.07
N VAL A 126 -12.81 6.17 -6.99
CA VAL A 126 -12.40 6.05 -8.38
C VAL A 126 -12.73 7.39 -9.05
N VAL A 127 -11.73 8.27 -9.14
CA VAL A 127 -11.87 9.50 -9.92
C VAL A 127 -11.68 9.12 -11.38
N GLN A 128 -12.75 9.20 -12.17
CA GLN A 128 -12.67 9.09 -13.61
C GLN A 128 -12.07 10.41 -14.14
N ALA A 129 -10.77 10.41 -14.40
CA ALA A 129 -10.10 11.57 -14.98
C ALA A 129 -10.66 11.81 -16.40
N ARG A 130 -11.16 13.03 -16.66
CA ARG A 130 -11.64 13.45 -18.00
C ARG A 130 -10.50 13.50 -19.02
N GLU A 131 -9.28 13.70 -18.54
CA GLU A 131 -8.05 13.76 -19.32
C GLU A 131 -7.05 12.71 -18.83
N GLU A 132 -6.21 12.21 -19.74
CA GLU A 132 -5.23 11.18 -19.43
C GLU A 132 -4.13 11.75 -18.51
N PRO A 133 -3.97 11.28 -17.26
CA PRO A 133 -3.11 11.94 -16.26
C PRO A 133 -1.64 12.07 -16.67
N VAL A 134 -1.15 11.15 -17.50
CA VAL A 134 0.22 11.18 -18.01
C VAL A 134 0.40 12.27 -19.07
N THR A 135 -0.63 12.57 -19.87
CA THR A 135 -0.61 13.71 -20.80
C THR A 135 -0.50 15.01 -20.02
N LEU A 136 -1.35 15.19 -19.00
CA LEU A 136 -1.31 16.35 -18.10
C LEU A 136 0.06 16.52 -17.43
N LEU A 137 0.66 15.42 -16.96
CA LEU A 137 1.99 15.44 -16.37
C LEU A 137 3.05 15.95 -17.36
N ILE A 138 2.99 15.51 -18.62
CA ILE A 138 3.97 15.92 -19.64
C ILE A 138 3.79 17.41 -19.98
N GLU A 139 2.55 17.86 -20.16
CA GLU A 139 2.21 19.24 -20.50
C GLU A 139 2.51 20.23 -19.37
N TYR A 140 2.44 19.78 -18.11
CA TYR A 140 2.80 20.60 -16.94
C TYR A 140 4.26 21.09 -16.97
N PHE A 141 5.20 20.33 -17.53
CA PHE A 141 6.61 20.71 -17.53
C PHE A 141 7.00 21.51 -18.78
N SER A 142 7.74 22.60 -18.58
CA SER A 142 8.33 23.43 -19.64
C SER A 142 9.77 23.06 -20.00
N SER A 143 10.38 22.10 -19.27
CA SER A 143 11.76 21.66 -19.45
C SER A 143 11.88 20.14 -19.47
N TRP A 144 12.59 19.62 -20.48
CA TRP A 144 12.90 18.19 -20.62
C TRP A 144 13.65 17.62 -19.41
N THR A 145 14.58 18.37 -18.83
CA THR A 145 15.37 17.87 -17.68
C THR A 145 14.49 17.69 -16.44
N SER A 146 13.57 18.62 -16.21
CA SER A 146 12.65 18.58 -15.06
C SER A 146 11.63 17.46 -15.23
N LEU A 147 11.00 17.36 -16.41
CA LEU A 147 10.09 16.26 -16.73
C LEU A 147 10.76 14.89 -16.54
N LYS A 148 11.95 14.72 -17.11
CA LYS A 148 12.71 13.46 -17.04
C LYS A 148 13.08 13.09 -15.59
N LYS A 149 13.52 14.06 -14.77
CA LYS A 149 13.80 13.83 -13.34
C LYS A 149 12.54 13.43 -12.57
N SER A 150 11.41 14.12 -12.81
CA SER A 150 10.14 13.81 -12.15
C SER A 150 9.64 12.41 -12.50
N VAL A 151 9.66 12.04 -13.78
CA VAL A 151 9.26 10.69 -14.23
C VAL A 151 10.21 9.61 -13.68
N ALA A 152 11.51 9.89 -13.61
CA ALA A 152 12.48 8.96 -13.02
C ALA A 152 12.17 8.65 -11.55
N TRP A 153 11.83 9.67 -10.75
CA TRP A 153 11.39 9.47 -9.37
C TRP A 153 10.10 8.66 -9.28
N LEU A 154 9.11 8.95 -10.13
CA LEU A 154 7.85 8.19 -10.17
C LEU A 154 8.09 6.71 -10.48
N LEU A 155 8.92 6.40 -11.47
CA LEU A 155 9.28 5.02 -11.82
C LEU A 155 10.00 4.31 -10.68
N ARG A 156 10.89 5.02 -9.99
CA ARG A 156 11.63 4.49 -8.84
C ARG A 156 10.72 4.17 -7.66
N ILE A 157 9.80 5.09 -7.33
CA ILE A 157 8.77 4.86 -6.31
C ILE A 157 7.88 3.69 -6.70
N LYS A 158 7.44 3.61 -7.96
CA LYS A 158 6.65 2.48 -8.48
C LYS A 158 7.39 1.16 -8.28
N SER A 159 8.67 1.08 -8.69
CA SER A 159 9.49 -0.12 -8.55
C SER A 159 9.61 -0.55 -7.09
N TRP A 160 9.81 0.40 -6.18
CA TRP A 160 9.88 0.12 -4.75
C TRP A 160 8.56 -0.35 -4.15
N LEU A 161 7.44 0.31 -4.48
CA LEU A 161 6.12 -0.14 -4.05
C LEU A 161 5.86 -1.59 -4.52
N MET A 162 6.21 -1.90 -5.77
CA MET A 162 6.11 -3.26 -6.30
C MET A 162 7.03 -4.23 -5.56
N SER A 163 8.24 -3.83 -5.18
CA SER A 163 9.15 -4.65 -4.37
C SER A 163 8.59 -4.94 -2.98
N CYS A 164 7.92 -3.95 -2.35
CA CYS A 164 7.25 -4.13 -1.06
C CYS A 164 6.10 -5.13 -1.17
N VAL A 165 5.30 -5.05 -2.24
CA VAL A 165 4.21 -6.01 -2.49
C VAL A 165 4.76 -7.42 -2.69
N LYS A 166 5.81 -7.58 -3.50
CA LYS A 166 6.47 -8.88 -3.72
C LYS A 166 7.03 -9.44 -2.41
N LYS A 167 7.74 -8.64 -1.63
CA LYS A 167 8.29 -9.05 -0.33
C LYS A 167 7.18 -9.48 0.62
N ARG A 168 6.07 -8.74 0.71
CA ARG A 168 4.94 -9.11 1.54
C ARG A 168 4.36 -10.46 1.15
N ARG A 169 4.14 -10.69 -0.15
CA ARG A 169 3.63 -11.98 -0.66
C ARG A 169 4.59 -13.13 -0.34
N GLN A 170 5.90 -12.92 -0.51
CA GLN A 170 6.92 -13.91 -0.15
C GLN A 170 6.83 -14.27 1.34
N LEU A 171 6.78 -13.27 2.22
CA LEU A 171 6.67 -13.50 3.66
C LEU A 171 5.39 -14.26 4.02
N GLN A 172 4.25 -13.88 3.41
CA GLN A 172 2.99 -14.59 3.63
C GLN A 172 3.09 -16.08 3.29
N LEU A 173 3.74 -16.43 2.17
CA LEU A 173 3.96 -17.83 1.79
C LEU A 173 4.90 -18.56 2.76
N THR A 174 6.00 -17.92 3.18
CA THR A 174 6.94 -18.50 4.15
C THR A 174 6.28 -18.77 5.50
N PHE A 175 5.49 -17.82 6.01
CA PHE A 175 4.81 -17.99 7.29
C PHE A 175 3.62 -18.95 7.21
N ALA A 176 2.96 -19.07 6.06
CA ALA A 176 1.89 -20.06 5.85
C ALA A 176 2.37 -21.51 5.95
N GLN A 177 3.66 -21.75 5.74
CA GLN A 177 4.30 -23.07 5.86
C GLN A 177 4.88 -23.34 7.25
N SER A 178 4.77 -22.40 8.20
CA SER A 178 5.35 -22.51 9.53
C SER A 178 4.29 -22.85 10.58
N ASP A 179 4.61 -23.75 11.52
CA ASP A 179 3.72 -24.15 12.65
C ASP A 179 3.61 -23.07 13.76
N ILE A 180 3.96 -21.82 13.45
CA ILE A 180 3.98 -20.71 14.40
C ILE A 180 2.54 -20.21 14.65
N ILE A 181 2.23 -19.82 15.89
CA ILE A 181 0.95 -19.22 16.27
C ILE A 181 0.69 -17.94 15.44
N LYS A 182 -0.52 -17.79 14.90
CA LYS A 182 -0.92 -16.69 13.98
C LYS A 182 -0.52 -15.28 14.46
N GLU A 183 -0.58 -15.02 15.77
CA GLU A 183 -0.23 -13.72 16.35
C GLU A 183 1.30 -13.45 16.31
N GLN A 184 2.12 -14.48 16.54
CA GLN A 184 3.58 -14.39 16.39
C GLN A 184 4.00 -14.24 14.93
N GLN A 185 3.28 -14.91 14.01
CA GLN A 185 3.48 -14.73 12.56
C GLN A 185 3.23 -13.29 12.12
N ALA A 186 2.13 -12.67 12.59
CA ALA A 186 1.80 -11.29 12.26
C ALA A 186 2.87 -10.29 12.76
N TYR A 187 3.31 -10.42 14.01
CA TYR A 187 4.36 -9.59 14.59
C TYR A 187 5.69 -9.72 13.82
N SER A 188 6.12 -10.95 13.52
CA SER A 188 7.35 -11.22 12.79
C SER A 188 7.30 -10.64 11.36
N MET A 189 6.17 -10.81 10.67
CA MET A 189 5.96 -10.26 9.33
C MET A 189 6.01 -8.72 9.33
N GLU A 190 5.40 -8.05 10.30
CA GLU A 190 5.44 -6.59 10.40
C GLU A 190 6.86 -6.07 10.66
N ARG A 191 7.61 -6.73 11.55
CA ARG A 191 9.00 -6.39 11.84
C ARG A 191 9.87 -6.52 10.58
N GLN A 192 9.82 -7.65 9.89
CA GLN A 192 10.59 -7.88 8.67
C GLN A 192 10.20 -6.91 7.53
N MET A 193 8.92 -6.55 7.41
CA MET A 193 8.48 -5.52 6.45
C MET A 193 8.98 -4.13 6.82
N LYS A 194 9.03 -3.78 8.11
CA LYS A 194 9.57 -2.50 8.59
C LYS A 194 11.07 -2.40 8.29
N ASP A 195 11.81 -3.48 8.50
CA ASP A 195 13.25 -3.52 8.23
C ASP A 195 13.53 -3.45 6.72
N PHE A 196 12.78 -4.19 5.89
CA PHE A 196 12.90 -4.12 4.42
C PHE A 196 12.60 -2.71 3.86
N LYS A 197 11.62 -2.00 4.42
CA LYS A 197 11.33 -0.63 4.01
C LYS A 197 12.45 0.35 4.35
N ARG A 198 13.24 0.06 5.40
CA ARG A 198 14.38 0.89 5.81
C ARG A 198 15.63 0.63 4.96
N THR A 199 15.82 -0.58 4.46
CA THR A 199 17.00 -0.93 3.64
C THR A 199 16.97 -0.23 2.27
N VAL A 200 15.79 0.01 1.71
CA VAL A 200 15.65 0.66 0.40
C VAL A 200 15.52 2.17 0.58
N VAL A 201 16.65 2.87 0.70
CA VAL A 201 16.67 4.34 0.69
C VAL A 201 16.95 4.85 -0.72
N HIS A 202 15.97 5.50 -1.35
CA HIS A 202 16.20 6.16 -2.63
C HIS A 202 16.79 7.55 -2.44
N ARG A 203 18.11 7.65 -2.26
CA ARG A 203 18.79 8.93 -1.99
C ARG A 203 19.10 9.75 -3.24
N SER A 204 19.33 9.11 -4.39
CA SER A 204 19.77 9.82 -5.60
C SER A 204 19.32 9.10 -6.86
N LEU A 205 18.97 9.87 -7.90
CA LEU A 205 18.74 9.34 -9.25
C LEU A 205 20.07 8.99 -9.92
N THR A 206 20.09 7.84 -10.57
CA THR A 206 21.21 7.39 -11.41
C THR A 206 20.99 7.82 -12.86
N VAL A 207 22.04 7.76 -13.69
CA VAL A 207 21.92 8.02 -15.14
C VAL A 207 20.96 7.02 -15.77
N THR A 208 21.01 5.75 -15.37
CA THR A 208 20.10 4.70 -15.84
C THR A 208 18.64 5.00 -15.51
N ASP A 209 18.34 5.61 -14.34
CA ASP A 209 16.97 6.01 -14.00
C ASP A 209 16.46 7.10 -14.96
N LEU A 210 17.33 8.05 -15.33
CA LEU A 210 17.00 9.11 -16.28
C LEU A 210 16.80 8.57 -17.70
N ASP A 211 17.57 7.57 -18.11
CA ASP A 211 17.41 6.92 -19.40
C ASP A 211 16.13 6.08 -19.47
N GLN A 212 15.81 5.33 -18.42
CA GLN A 212 14.53 4.64 -18.30
C GLN A 212 13.35 5.61 -18.34
N ALA A 213 13.45 6.75 -17.65
CA ALA A 213 12.43 7.79 -17.70
C ALA A 213 12.28 8.38 -19.11
N LYS A 214 13.39 8.66 -19.80
CA LYS A 214 13.38 9.11 -21.20
C LYS A 214 12.61 8.14 -22.08
N LEU A 215 12.97 6.85 -22.02
CA LEU A 215 12.36 5.82 -22.84
C LEU A 215 10.88 5.61 -22.49
N ALA A 216 10.50 5.68 -21.22
CA ALA A 216 9.12 5.56 -20.78
C ALA A 216 8.23 6.69 -21.31
N ILE A 217 8.70 7.94 -21.27
CA ILE A 217 7.97 9.10 -21.82
C ILE A 217 7.78 8.94 -23.33
N ILE A 218 8.85 8.58 -24.04
CA ILE A 218 8.82 8.37 -25.49
C ILE A 218 7.83 7.26 -25.85
N LYS A 219 7.89 6.13 -25.16
CA LYS A 219 7.01 4.98 -25.40
C LYS A 219 5.54 5.35 -25.19
N PHE A 220 5.24 6.13 -24.15
CA PHE A 220 3.90 6.65 -23.91
C PHE A 220 3.42 7.55 -25.07
N CYS A 221 4.25 8.53 -25.47
CA CYS A 221 3.94 9.44 -26.56
C CYS A 221 3.73 8.73 -27.90
N GLN A 222 4.55 7.72 -28.20
CA GLN A 222 4.38 6.87 -29.38
C GLN A 222 3.08 6.04 -29.30
N GLY A 223 2.78 5.48 -28.13
CA GLY A 223 1.52 4.76 -27.87
C GLY A 223 0.29 5.60 -28.20
N LYS A 224 0.30 6.87 -27.81
CA LYS A 224 -0.79 7.80 -28.07
C LYS A 224 -0.92 8.17 -29.55
N ARG A 225 0.19 8.32 -30.26
CA ARG A 225 0.19 8.88 -31.62
C ARG A 225 0.18 7.83 -32.74
N PHE A 226 0.77 6.67 -32.48
CA PHE A 226 0.95 5.59 -33.45
C PHE A 226 0.45 4.24 -32.91
N PRO A 227 -0.79 4.17 -32.38
CA PRO A 227 -1.30 2.94 -31.77
C PRO A 227 -1.42 1.80 -32.78
N GLU A 228 -1.88 2.08 -34.00
CA GLU A 228 -2.05 1.07 -35.05
C GLU A 228 -0.71 0.50 -35.51
N GLU A 229 0.30 1.36 -35.69
CA GLU A 229 1.63 0.95 -36.12
C GLU A 229 2.35 0.14 -35.05
N LEU A 230 2.20 0.51 -33.77
CA LEU A 230 2.74 -0.27 -32.66
C LEU A 230 2.11 -1.66 -32.58
N ILE A 231 0.78 -1.76 -32.73
CA ILE A 231 0.07 -3.05 -32.72
C ILE A 231 0.47 -3.90 -33.92
N GLY A 232 0.52 -3.31 -35.12
CA GLY A 232 0.88 -4.01 -36.36
C GLY A 232 2.32 -4.54 -36.30
N LEU A 233 3.29 -3.67 -36.00
CA LEU A 233 4.70 -4.06 -35.90
C LEU A 233 4.96 -5.04 -34.74
N GLY A 234 4.22 -4.92 -33.64
CA GLY A 234 4.28 -5.89 -32.54
C GLY A 234 3.84 -7.30 -32.95
N LYS A 235 2.98 -7.41 -33.97
CA LYS A 235 2.53 -8.68 -34.58
C LYS A 235 3.37 -9.09 -35.81
N GLY A 236 4.47 -8.37 -36.09
CA GLY A 236 5.30 -8.61 -37.28
C GLY A 236 4.66 -8.18 -38.60
N GLN A 237 3.58 -7.41 -38.57
CA GLN A 237 2.92 -6.90 -39.78
C GLN A 237 3.58 -5.59 -40.26
N PRO A 238 3.66 -5.35 -41.58
CA PRO A 238 4.16 -4.11 -42.12
C PRO A 238 3.20 -2.95 -41.80
N VAL A 239 3.74 -1.75 -41.61
CA VAL A 239 2.94 -0.53 -41.42
C VAL A 239 2.08 -0.28 -42.66
N LYS A 240 0.82 0.13 -42.45
CA LYS A 240 -0.13 0.43 -43.52
C LYS A 240 0.46 1.46 -44.49
N LYS A 241 0.22 1.25 -45.79
CA LYS A 241 0.76 2.14 -46.83
C LYS A 241 0.30 3.60 -46.70
N SER A 242 -0.86 3.82 -46.08
CA SER A 242 -1.46 5.12 -45.80
C SER A 242 -0.86 5.85 -44.59
N SER A 243 -0.05 5.19 -43.75
CA SER A 243 0.56 5.84 -42.59
C SER A 243 1.65 6.82 -43.01
N HIS A 244 1.72 7.96 -42.31
CA HIS A 244 2.81 8.94 -42.43
C HIS A 244 4.18 8.34 -42.12
N LEU A 245 4.19 7.22 -41.38
CA LEU A 245 5.43 6.54 -41.05
C LEU A 245 5.94 5.65 -42.17
N ASN A 246 5.10 5.20 -43.14
CA ASN A 246 5.45 4.23 -44.19
C ASN A 246 6.79 4.54 -44.89
N LYS A 247 7.12 5.82 -45.10
CA LYS A 247 8.36 6.28 -45.75
C LYS A 247 9.65 6.10 -44.90
N LEU A 248 9.54 5.75 -43.62
CA LEU A 248 10.63 5.74 -42.65
C LEU A 248 11.18 4.34 -42.29
N CYS A 249 10.93 3.30 -43.11
CA CYS A 249 11.38 1.92 -42.87
C CYS A 249 11.33 1.51 -41.37
N GLN A 250 10.14 1.36 -40.81
CA GLN A 250 9.94 1.35 -39.35
C GLN A 250 10.40 0.03 -38.73
N GLN A 251 11.03 0.11 -37.55
CA GLN A 251 11.38 -1.05 -36.74
C GLN A 251 10.93 -0.84 -35.30
N LEU A 252 10.45 -1.91 -34.67
CA LEU A 252 10.09 -1.92 -33.26
C LEU A 252 11.23 -2.57 -32.47
N GLN A 253 11.87 -1.80 -31.59
CA GLN A 253 12.92 -2.30 -30.70
C GLN A 253 12.55 -1.93 -29.25
N ASP A 254 12.46 -2.92 -28.37
CA ASP A 254 12.06 -2.76 -26.96
C ASP A 254 10.69 -2.06 -26.77
N GLY A 255 9.83 -2.17 -27.79
CA GLY A 255 8.53 -1.51 -27.84
C GLY A 255 8.60 -0.01 -28.14
N ILE A 256 9.69 0.48 -28.74
CA ILE A 256 9.87 1.84 -29.23
C ILE A 256 10.00 1.82 -30.75
N LEU A 257 9.24 2.69 -31.42
CA LEU A 257 9.34 2.90 -32.86
C LEU A 257 10.64 3.64 -33.19
N ARG A 258 11.45 3.01 -34.03
CA ARG A 258 12.70 3.54 -34.54
C ARG A 258 12.71 3.50 -36.07
N VAL A 259 13.50 4.40 -36.65
CA VAL A 259 13.81 4.41 -38.08
C VAL A 259 14.78 3.27 -38.37
N GLY A 260 14.41 2.37 -39.25
CA GLY A 260 15.28 1.38 -39.85
C GLY A 260 15.91 1.89 -41.14
N GLY A 261 16.80 1.10 -41.74
CA GLY A 261 17.34 1.40 -43.08
C GLY A 261 18.82 1.11 -43.24
N ARG A 262 19.46 1.89 -44.14
CA ARG A 262 20.81 1.61 -44.70
C ARG A 262 21.95 1.63 -43.69
N LEU A 263 21.78 2.30 -42.54
CA LEU A 263 22.79 2.38 -41.47
C LEU A 263 22.87 1.09 -40.62
N SER A 264 21.93 0.16 -40.79
CA SER A 264 21.91 -1.12 -40.06
C SER A 264 23.16 -1.97 -40.28
N LYS A 265 23.81 -1.83 -41.45
CA LYS A 265 25.02 -2.59 -41.84
C LYS A 265 26.35 -2.00 -41.35
N LEU A 266 26.34 -0.85 -40.68
CA LEU A 266 27.57 -0.17 -40.23
C LEU A 266 27.97 -0.59 -38.80
N SER A 267 29.24 -0.49 -38.41
CA SER A 267 29.67 -0.68 -37.01
C SER A 267 29.50 0.61 -36.19
N MET A 268 28.25 0.98 -35.90
CA MET A 268 27.91 2.10 -35.01
C MET A 268 27.01 1.65 -33.85
N PRO A 269 26.96 2.41 -32.73
CA PRO A 269 26.05 2.13 -31.63
C PRO A 269 24.59 2.07 -32.10
N GLY A 270 23.79 1.15 -31.53
CA GLY A 270 22.41 0.90 -31.94
C GLY A 270 21.50 2.15 -31.90
N GLU A 271 21.77 3.09 -30.99
CA GLU A 271 21.02 4.35 -30.89
C GLU A 271 21.24 5.28 -32.07
N GLU A 272 22.46 5.32 -32.64
CA GLU A 272 22.79 6.12 -33.82
C GLU A 272 22.34 5.43 -35.12
N LYS A 273 22.26 4.10 -35.12
CA LYS A 273 21.75 3.31 -36.25
C LYS A 273 20.26 3.47 -36.46
N HIS A 274 19.52 3.54 -35.35
CA HIS A 274 18.07 3.48 -35.34
C HIS A 274 17.47 4.65 -34.54
N PRO A 275 17.44 5.87 -35.13
CA PRO A 275 16.87 7.04 -34.48
C PRO A 275 15.42 6.81 -34.05
N ILE A 276 15.05 7.35 -32.89
CA ILE A 276 13.70 7.25 -32.34
C ILE A 276 12.74 8.14 -33.15
N ILE A 277 11.55 7.61 -33.45
CA ILE A 277 10.51 8.36 -34.14
C ILE A 277 9.64 9.10 -33.12
N LEU A 278 9.55 10.42 -33.24
CA LEU A 278 8.62 11.25 -32.46
C LEU A 278 7.80 12.13 -33.38
N ALA A 279 6.53 12.33 -33.04
CA ALA A 279 5.64 13.18 -33.82
C ALA A 279 5.86 14.66 -33.48
N LYS A 280 5.83 15.51 -34.50
CA LYS A 280 6.15 16.94 -34.39
C LYS A 280 5.16 17.74 -33.54
N ASP A 281 3.92 17.27 -33.45
CA ASP A 281 2.79 17.93 -32.79
C ASP A 281 2.71 17.65 -31.28
N LEU A 282 3.60 16.81 -30.75
CA LEU A 282 3.62 16.50 -29.33
C LEU A 282 4.49 17.52 -28.58
N HIS A 283 4.00 17.99 -27.42
CA HIS A 283 4.74 18.88 -26.51
C HIS A 283 6.15 18.38 -26.19
N ILE A 284 6.31 17.06 -26.08
CA ILE A 284 7.62 16.44 -25.82
C ILE A 284 8.67 16.77 -26.89
N SER A 285 8.26 16.87 -28.15
CA SER A 285 9.15 17.18 -29.27
C SER A 285 9.68 18.61 -29.16
N GLU A 286 8.83 19.54 -28.74
CA GLU A 286 9.22 20.92 -28.45
C GLU A 286 10.19 21.00 -27.27
N LEU A 287 9.91 20.28 -26.18
CA LEU A 287 10.80 20.22 -25.01
C LEU A 287 12.19 19.69 -25.36
N LEU A 288 12.26 18.64 -26.19
CA LEU A 288 13.52 18.05 -26.65
C LEU A 288 14.28 19.00 -27.57
N LEU A 289 13.60 19.64 -28.52
CA LEU A 289 14.20 20.64 -29.41
C LEU A 289 14.77 21.80 -28.62
N ARG A 290 13.99 22.37 -27.68
CA ARG A 290 14.43 23.46 -26.80
C ARG A 290 15.63 23.04 -25.96
N HIS A 291 15.62 21.82 -25.41
CA HIS A 291 16.73 21.30 -24.62
C HIS A 291 18.02 21.17 -25.44
N VAL A 292 17.93 20.60 -26.65
CA VAL A 292 19.10 20.46 -27.53
C VAL A 292 19.58 21.84 -27.97
N HIS A 293 18.67 22.75 -28.33
CA HIS A 293 18.98 24.12 -28.72
C HIS A 293 19.78 24.86 -27.65
N GLN A 294 19.35 24.79 -26.39
CA GLN A 294 20.07 25.36 -25.26
C GLN A 294 21.43 24.67 -25.04
N LYS A 295 21.47 23.34 -25.15
CA LYS A 295 22.71 22.56 -24.95
C LYS A 295 23.79 22.86 -25.99
N VAL A 296 23.40 23.22 -27.22
CA VAL A 296 24.34 23.63 -28.28
C VAL A 296 24.57 25.14 -28.35
N GLY A 297 24.14 25.90 -27.34
CA GLY A 297 24.35 27.34 -27.28
C GLY A 297 23.66 28.12 -28.40
N HIS A 298 22.43 27.72 -28.75
CA HIS A 298 21.65 28.34 -29.83
C HIS A 298 22.26 28.21 -31.24
N GLY A 299 23.14 27.22 -31.45
CA GLY A 299 23.74 26.94 -32.74
C GLY A 299 22.71 26.71 -33.88
N GLY A 300 23.17 26.88 -35.12
CA GLY A 300 22.33 26.79 -36.31
C GLY A 300 21.59 25.45 -36.47
N ARG A 301 20.54 25.45 -37.30
CA ARG A 301 19.63 24.32 -37.52
C ARG A 301 20.33 22.99 -37.80
N ASN A 302 21.35 22.97 -38.66
CA ASN A 302 22.05 21.73 -39.02
C ASN A 302 22.81 21.13 -37.83
N HIS A 303 23.39 21.99 -36.99
CA HIS A 303 24.10 21.56 -35.79
C HIS A 303 23.12 20.98 -34.75
N MET A 304 21.96 21.63 -34.56
CA MET A 304 20.88 21.08 -33.73
C MET A 304 20.38 19.72 -34.23
N LEU A 305 20.11 19.58 -35.54
CA LEU A 305 19.62 18.33 -36.12
C LEU A 305 20.63 17.20 -35.99
N SER A 306 21.92 17.50 -36.16
CA SER A 306 22.99 16.52 -35.94
C SER A 306 23.00 16.02 -34.49
N LYS A 307 22.83 16.93 -33.52
CA LYS A 307 22.83 16.57 -32.10
C LYS A 307 21.55 15.87 -31.64
N LEU A 308 20.40 16.20 -32.23
CA LEU A 308 19.10 15.60 -31.92
C LEU A 308 18.98 14.15 -32.45
N ARG A 309 19.68 13.82 -33.54
CA ARG A 309 19.68 12.48 -34.16
C ARG A 309 20.55 11.46 -33.42
N LYS A 310 21.22 11.87 -32.34
CA LYS A 310 22.01 11.01 -31.43
C LYS A 310 21.24 10.84 -30.13
#